data_AF-A0A2H5ZKR9-F1
#
_entry.id   AF-A0A2H5ZKR9-F1
#
_cell.length_a   1.000
_cell.length_b   1.000
_cell.length_c   1.000
_cell.angle_alpha   90.00
_cell.angle_beta   90.00
_cell.angle_gamma   90.00
#
_symmetry.space_group_name_H-M   'P 1'
#
loop_
_entity.id
_entity.type
_entity.pdbx_description
1 polymer ?
#
loop_
_entity_poly.entity_id
_entity_poly.type
_entity_poly.pdbx_seq_one_letter_code
_entity_poly.pdbx_strand_id
1 'polypeptide(L)'
;MKSVAVWAIVVSALGASITAGCRRWLPTGAYLQPRAESVSRRSTREARERFDHGLHRKALRAKGVACVDCHSFALRIETDEEDLAKMLSAYAVHPRSAACHSCHLPGEDKMLSAPRRCLACHRNLWPLLPDDHRAGWQAAHAAASHGDGDRCQDCHHQQECLDCHARRDTIDTRVHERGFRFFHSIEAWANPVQCSSCHRADFCIQCHRLSGVGGAG
;
A
#
# COMPACT_ATOMS: atom_id res chain seq x y z
N MET A 1 -39.92 -34.48 -38.69
CA MET A 1 -38.62 -33.79 -38.47
C MET A 1 -38.30 -33.88 -36.99
N LYS A 2 -37.06 -34.26 -36.68
CA LYS A 2 -36.62 -34.95 -35.45
C LYS A 2 -36.38 -33.99 -34.28
N SER A 3 -36.84 -34.38 -33.09
CA SER A 3 -36.54 -33.77 -31.80
C SER A 3 -35.04 -33.86 -31.49
N VAL A 4 -34.41 -32.75 -31.08
CA VAL A 4 -33.03 -32.72 -30.57
C VAL A 4 -33.08 -32.65 -29.06
N ALA A 5 -32.59 -33.70 -28.40
CA ALA A 5 -32.44 -33.79 -26.96
C ALA A 5 -31.18 -33.04 -26.49
N VAL A 6 -31.35 -32.17 -25.49
CA VAL A 6 -30.27 -31.49 -24.78
C VAL A 6 -29.65 -32.47 -23.78
N TRP A 7 -28.36 -32.78 -23.94
CA TRP A 7 -27.59 -33.58 -23.00
C TRP A 7 -27.07 -32.68 -21.87
N ALA A 8 -27.60 -32.86 -20.66
CA ALA A 8 -27.02 -32.30 -19.45
C ALA A 8 -25.82 -33.15 -19.01
N ILE A 9 -24.62 -32.56 -19.00
CA ILE A 9 -23.42 -33.20 -18.46
C ILE A 9 -23.48 -33.10 -16.93
N VAL A 10 -23.71 -34.24 -16.27
CA VAL A 10 -23.54 -34.39 -14.83
C VAL A 10 -22.04 -34.52 -14.54
N VAL A 11 -21.41 -33.46 -14.04
CA VAL A 11 -20.05 -33.53 -13.50
C VAL A 11 -20.13 -34.07 -12.08
N SER A 12 -19.75 -35.33 -11.92
CA SER A 12 -19.75 -36.06 -10.65
C SER A 12 -18.87 -35.39 -9.59
N ALA A 13 -19.45 -35.21 -8.40
CA ALA A 13 -18.82 -34.67 -7.19
C ALA A 13 -17.83 -35.66 -6.55
N LEU A 14 -16.66 -35.86 -7.18
CA LEU A 14 -15.58 -36.71 -6.65
C LEU A 14 -14.30 -35.92 -6.29
N GLY A 15 -14.40 -34.61 -6.10
CA GLY A 15 -13.24 -33.75 -5.76
C GLY A 15 -13.14 -33.29 -4.30
N ALA A 16 -14.11 -33.60 -3.43
CA ALA A 16 -14.22 -32.97 -2.11
C ALA A 16 -13.56 -33.74 -0.95
N SER A 17 -13.12 -34.99 -1.15
CA SER A 17 -12.74 -35.86 -0.01
C SER A 17 -11.25 -35.90 0.31
N ILE A 18 -10.35 -35.44 -0.58
CA ILE A 18 -8.90 -35.56 -0.35
C ILE A 18 -8.35 -34.39 0.48
N THR A 19 -8.94 -33.19 0.39
CA THR A 19 -8.48 -32.02 1.16
C THR A 19 -8.99 -31.98 2.60
N ALA A 20 -10.08 -32.68 2.91
CA ALA A 20 -10.67 -32.73 4.25
C ALA A 20 -9.85 -33.58 5.24
N GLY A 21 -9.16 -34.62 4.78
CA GLY A 21 -8.42 -35.57 5.63
C GLY A 21 -7.19 -34.96 6.31
N CYS A 22 -6.46 -34.08 5.62
CA CYS A 22 -5.24 -33.48 6.16
C CYS A 22 -5.49 -32.45 7.27
N ARG A 23 -6.68 -31.81 7.31
CA ARG A 23 -7.03 -30.84 8.37
C ARG A 23 -7.25 -31.49 9.75
N ARG A 24 -7.52 -32.79 9.81
CA ARG A 24 -7.78 -33.55 11.05
C ARG A 24 -6.50 -33.86 11.85
N TRP A 25 -5.33 -33.77 11.22
CA TRP A 25 -4.04 -34.18 11.79
C TRP A 25 -3.05 -33.02 12.02
N LEU A 26 -3.45 -31.79 11.74
CA LEU A 26 -2.62 -30.62 12.03
C LEU A 26 -2.78 -30.23 13.51
N PRO A 27 -1.68 -30.01 14.26
CA PRO A 27 -1.77 -29.61 15.66
C PRO A 27 -2.49 -28.26 15.75
N THR A 28 -3.61 -28.21 16.49
CA THR A 28 -4.44 -27.00 16.71
C THR A 28 -3.77 -25.98 17.63
N GLY A 29 -2.44 -25.89 17.60
CA GLY A 29 -1.69 -24.91 18.37
C GLY A 29 -2.00 -23.49 17.90
N ALA A 30 -1.84 -22.53 18.81
CA ALA A 30 -2.15 -21.12 18.60
C ALA A 30 -1.49 -20.48 17.34
N TYR A 31 -0.46 -21.13 16.79
CA TYR A 31 0.26 -20.75 15.57
C TYR A 31 -0.55 -20.94 14.27
N LEU A 32 -1.54 -21.84 14.24
CA LEU A 32 -2.40 -22.10 13.07
C LEU A 32 -3.78 -21.46 13.17
N GLN A 33 -4.11 -20.82 14.31
CA GLN A 33 -5.31 -20.01 14.41
C GLN A 33 -5.11 -18.73 13.59
N PRO A 34 -6.04 -18.36 12.68
CA PRO A 34 -6.02 -17.04 12.07
C PRO A 34 -6.04 -16.03 13.22
N ARG A 35 -4.97 -15.23 13.36
CA ARG A 35 -4.99 -14.13 14.34
C ARG A 35 -6.21 -13.29 14.01
N ALA A 36 -7.15 -13.19 14.96
CA ALA A 36 -8.28 -12.27 14.83
C ALA A 36 -7.69 -10.91 14.43
N GLU A 37 -8.03 -10.48 13.22
CA GLU A 37 -7.43 -9.31 12.62
C GLU A 37 -7.80 -8.12 13.48
N SER A 38 -6.82 -7.53 14.16
CA SER A 38 -7.09 -6.43 15.10
C SER A 38 -7.81 -5.33 14.34
N VAL A 39 -8.91 -4.80 14.90
CA VAL A 39 -9.73 -3.74 14.30
C VAL A 39 -8.87 -2.54 13.84
N SER A 40 -7.71 -2.34 14.48
CA SER A 40 -6.69 -1.37 14.10
C SER A 40 -6.15 -1.53 12.68
N ARG A 41 -6.24 -2.69 12.02
CA ARG A 41 -5.81 -2.89 10.62
C ARG A 41 -6.84 -2.39 9.60
N ARG A 42 -8.07 -2.08 10.01
CA ARG A 42 -9.20 -1.82 9.10
C ARG A 42 -9.63 -0.36 9.01
N SER A 43 -8.98 0.56 9.72
CA SER A 43 -9.42 1.96 9.77
C SER A 43 -8.29 2.96 9.90
N THR A 44 -8.51 4.15 9.34
CA THR A 44 -7.70 5.37 9.43
C THR A 44 -8.28 6.37 10.46
N ARG A 45 -9.26 5.94 11.28
CA ARG A 45 -9.97 6.78 12.27
C ARG A 45 -9.03 7.38 13.32
N GLU A 46 -7.88 6.78 13.56
CA GLU A 46 -6.89 7.25 14.55
C GLU A 46 -6.36 8.66 14.25
N ALA A 47 -6.50 9.16 13.02
CA ALA A 47 -6.15 10.54 12.69
C ALA A 47 -6.83 11.58 13.58
N ARG A 48 -8.05 11.31 14.05
CA ARG A 48 -8.78 12.22 14.96
C ARG A 48 -8.07 12.41 16.30
N GLU A 49 -7.28 11.43 16.74
CA GLU A 49 -6.58 11.47 18.02
C GLU A 49 -5.37 12.39 17.97
N ARG A 50 -4.93 12.79 16.77
CA ARG A 50 -3.86 13.76 16.56
C ARG A 50 -4.35 15.17 16.27
N PHE A 51 -5.66 15.36 16.17
CA PHE A 51 -6.24 16.67 15.90
C PHE A 51 -6.17 17.56 17.15
N ASP A 52 -5.47 18.68 17.04
CA ASP A 52 -5.39 19.70 18.09
C ASP A 52 -6.31 20.89 17.75
N HIS A 53 -7.41 21.03 18.50
CA HIS A 53 -8.37 22.13 18.32
C HIS A 53 -7.73 23.51 18.51
N GLY A 54 -6.78 23.66 19.44
CA GLY A 54 -6.16 24.96 19.76
C GLY A 54 -5.29 25.47 18.63
N LEU A 55 -4.45 24.59 18.07
CA LEU A 55 -3.60 24.88 16.92
C LEU A 55 -4.43 25.19 15.67
N HIS A 56 -5.42 24.34 15.37
CA HIS A 56 -6.28 24.55 14.20
C HIS A 56 -7.09 25.83 14.35
N ARG A 57 -7.74 26.08 15.49
CA ARG A 57 -8.52 27.30 15.71
C ARG A 57 -7.69 28.57 15.49
N LYS A 58 -6.42 28.58 15.92
CA LYS A 58 -5.52 29.74 15.70
C LYS A 58 -5.24 29.97 14.21
N ALA A 59 -4.93 28.90 13.47
CA ALA A 59 -4.63 28.99 12.04
C ALA A 59 -5.87 29.30 11.18
N LEU A 60 -6.99 28.64 11.48
CA LEU A 60 -8.25 28.72 10.74
C LEU A 60 -8.96 30.06 10.91
N ARG A 61 -8.96 30.64 12.13
CA ARG A 61 -9.55 31.97 12.37
C ARG A 61 -8.88 33.08 11.56
N ALA A 62 -7.56 32.98 11.34
CA ALA A 62 -6.84 33.93 10.49
C ALA A 62 -7.27 33.88 9.01
N LYS A 63 -8.00 32.84 8.61
CA LYS A 63 -8.55 32.63 7.26
C LYS A 63 -10.07 32.77 7.21
N GLY A 64 -10.71 33.25 8.28
CA GLY A 64 -12.15 33.43 8.33
C GLY A 64 -12.95 32.13 8.51
N VAL A 65 -12.28 30.99 8.73
CA VAL A 65 -12.95 29.71 8.94
C VAL A 65 -13.54 29.67 10.36
N ALA A 66 -14.85 29.46 10.43
CA ALA A 66 -15.66 29.39 11.63
C ALA A 66 -15.84 27.95 12.12
N CYS A 67 -16.38 27.81 13.34
CA CYS A 67 -16.61 26.51 13.96
C CYS A 67 -17.58 25.65 13.12
N VAL A 68 -18.57 26.28 12.51
CA VAL A 68 -19.63 25.62 11.72
C VAL A 68 -19.15 25.09 10.38
N ASP A 69 -17.99 25.55 9.90
CA ASP A 69 -17.39 25.06 8.65
C ASP A 69 -16.82 23.64 8.82
N CYS A 70 -16.59 23.22 10.07
CA CYS A 70 -16.23 21.85 10.42
C CYS A 70 -17.37 21.12 11.13
N HIS A 71 -18.03 21.77 12.09
CA HIS A 71 -19.18 21.22 12.81
C HIS A 71 -20.48 21.75 12.18
N SER A 72 -20.83 21.23 11.00
CA SER A 72 -21.97 21.76 10.26
C SER A 72 -23.29 21.34 10.89
N PHE A 73 -24.02 22.33 11.39
CA PHE A 73 -25.41 22.19 11.82
C PHE A 73 -26.39 22.71 10.75
N ALA A 74 -25.86 23.17 9.61
CA ALA A 74 -26.66 23.79 8.55
C ALA A 74 -27.30 22.76 7.60
N LEU A 75 -26.94 21.48 7.73
CA LEU A 75 -27.51 20.40 6.94
C LEU A 75 -28.88 20.01 7.49
N ARG A 76 -29.95 20.36 6.75
CA ARG A 76 -31.28 19.80 6.98
C ARG A 76 -31.33 18.40 6.38
N ILE A 77 -31.39 17.39 7.23
CA ILE A 77 -31.49 15.98 6.81
C ILE A 77 -32.98 15.65 6.66
N GLU A 78 -33.45 15.52 5.43
CA GLU A 78 -34.84 15.15 5.14
C GLU A 78 -34.97 13.62 4.99
N THR A 79 -35.21 12.94 6.10
CA THR A 79 -35.50 11.51 6.13
C THR A 79 -36.44 11.20 7.29
N ASP A 80 -37.32 10.22 7.10
CA ASP A 80 -38.20 9.62 8.10
C ASP A 80 -37.53 8.46 8.86
N GLU A 81 -36.39 7.98 8.36
CA GLU A 81 -35.60 6.92 8.99
C GLU A 81 -34.74 7.46 10.14
N GLU A 82 -35.20 7.24 11.37
CA GLU A 82 -34.56 7.81 12.58
C GLU A 82 -33.09 7.40 12.73
N ASP A 83 -32.75 6.14 12.44
CA ASP A 83 -31.37 5.65 12.55
C ASP A 83 -30.44 6.26 11.50
N LEU A 84 -30.95 6.50 10.29
CA LEU A 84 -30.21 7.20 9.24
C LEU A 84 -30.00 8.67 9.61
N ALA A 85 -31.02 9.34 10.14
CA ALA A 85 -30.94 10.71 10.60
C ALA A 85 -29.88 10.89 11.69
N LYS A 86 -29.84 9.98 12.68
CA LYS A 86 -28.81 9.95 13.74
C LYS A 86 -27.41 9.77 13.16
N MET A 87 -27.26 8.84 12.22
CA MET A 87 -25.98 8.57 11.58
C MET A 87 -25.46 9.80 10.81
N LEU A 88 -26.28 10.39 9.95
CA LEU A 88 -25.93 11.56 9.16
C LEU A 88 -25.63 12.78 10.02
N SER A 89 -26.41 13.00 11.09
CA SER A 89 -26.14 14.06 12.07
C SER A 89 -24.78 13.88 12.75
N ALA A 90 -24.43 12.65 13.11
CA ALA A 90 -23.10 12.36 13.66
C ALA A 90 -21.97 12.64 12.66
N TYR A 91 -22.17 12.41 11.36
CA TYR A 91 -21.19 12.77 10.33
C TYR A 91 -21.05 14.29 10.14
N ALA A 92 -22.16 15.04 10.23
CA ALA A 92 -22.17 16.49 10.07
C ALA A 92 -21.47 17.20 11.24
N VAL A 93 -21.65 16.70 12.46
CA VAL A 93 -21.01 17.25 13.67
C VAL A 93 -19.60 16.70 13.88
N HIS A 94 -19.28 15.51 13.40
CA HIS A 94 -17.93 14.94 13.46
C HIS A 94 -17.42 14.63 12.06
N PRO A 95 -16.90 15.65 11.37
CA PRO A 95 -16.46 15.45 10.01
C PRO A 95 -15.25 14.51 10.02
N ARG A 96 -15.25 13.57 9.08
CA ARG A 96 -14.15 12.62 8.90
C ARG A 96 -13.07 13.27 8.03
N SER A 97 -12.37 12.46 7.23
CA SER A 97 -11.36 12.94 6.29
C SER A 97 -11.83 14.10 5.41
N ALA A 98 -13.12 14.20 5.07
CA ALA A 98 -13.65 15.28 4.24
C ALA A 98 -13.34 16.70 4.76
N ALA A 99 -13.43 16.96 6.08
CA ALA A 99 -13.08 18.29 6.61
C ALA A 99 -11.56 18.50 6.76
N CYS A 100 -10.79 17.43 6.94
CA CYS A 100 -9.34 17.55 7.03
C CYS A 100 -8.71 17.75 5.64
N HIS A 101 -9.17 16.97 4.66
CA HIS A 101 -8.54 16.87 3.35
C HIS A 101 -8.78 18.10 2.46
N SER A 102 -9.91 18.81 2.61
CA SER A 102 -10.17 20.03 1.82
C SER A 102 -9.05 21.07 1.93
N CYS A 103 -8.48 21.21 3.12
CA CYS A 103 -7.39 22.16 3.39
C CYS A 103 -5.99 21.52 3.32
N HIS A 104 -5.85 20.23 3.61
CA HIS A 104 -4.54 19.55 3.70
C HIS A 104 -4.11 18.86 2.41
N LEU A 105 -5.04 18.46 1.55
CA LEU A 105 -4.74 17.87 0.25
C LEU A 105 -4.82 18.93 -0.86
N PRO A 106 -4.27 18.66 -2.05
CA PRO A 106 -4.46 19.54 -3.20
C PRO A 106 -5.94 19.80 -3.47
N GLY A 107 -6.28 21.07 -3.71
CA GLY A 107 -7.63 21.56 -3.93
C GLY A 107 -7.66 23.08 -3.95
N GLU A 108 -8.82 23.67 -4.20
CA GLU A 108 -9.01 25.12 -4.21
C GLU A 108 -8.81 25.73 -2.81
N ASP A 109 -9.32 25.05 -1.78
CA ASP A 109 -9.27 25.49 -0.38
C ASP A 109 -7.97 25.10 0.35
N LYS A 110 -6.96 24.60 -0.38
CA LYS A 110 -5.71 24.12 0.22
C LYS A 110 -4.99 25.22 1.00
N MET A 111 -4.49 24.87 2.18
CA MET A 111 -3.70 25.77 3.02
C MET A 111 -2.22 25.42 2.92
N LEU A 112 -1.39 26.35 2.44
CA LEU A 112 0.05 26.13 2.28
C LEU A 112 0.79 25.77 3.58
N SER A 113 0.28 26.24 4.72
CA SER A 113 0.82 25.95 6.06
C SER A 113 0.39 24.58 6.61
N ALA A 114 -0.55 23.89 5.96
CA ALA A 114 -1.07 22.63 6.44
C ALA A 114 -0.07 21.49 6.16
N PRO A 115 0.20 20.59 7.13
CA PRO A 115 1.00 19.40 6.86
C PRO A 115 0.29 18.48 5.87
N ARG A 116 0.97 18.13 4.77
CA ARG A 116 0.40 17.34 3.67
C ARG A 116 0.84 15.86 3.67
N ARG A 117 1.79 15.50 4.53
CA ARG A 117 2.23 14.11 4.69
C ARG A 117 1.13 13.32 5.40
N CYS A 118 0.66 12.23 4.81
CA CYS A 118 -0.41 11.39 5.37
C CYS A 118 -0.08 10.93 6.80
N LEU A 119 1.19 10.61 7.06
CA LEU A 119 1.69 10.15 8.37
C LEU A 119 1.71 11.24 9.46
N ALA A 120 1.48 12.52 9.13
CA ALA A 120 1.28 13.56 10.15
C ALA A 120 0.02 13.27 10.97
N CYS A 121 -1.02 12.74 10.33
CA CYS A 121 -2.31 12.48 10.95
C CYS A 121 -2.52 10.97 11.14
N HIS A 122 -2.27 10.17 10.10
CA HIS A 122 -2.50 8.73 10.13
C HIS A 122 -1.31 7.97 10.74
N ARG A 123 -1.58 6.99 11.61
CA ARG A 123 -0.58 5.98 12.03
C ARG A 123 -0.67 4.72 11.20
N ASN A 124 -1.87 4.44 10.71
CA ASN A 124 -2.19 3.22 10.01
C ASN A 124 -2.62 3.56 8.59
N LEU A 125 -1.68 3.49 7.65
CA LEU A 125 -1.98 3.62 6.22
C LEU A 125 -2.35 2.29 5.57
N TRP A 126 -2.33 1.19 6.31
CA TRP A 126 -2.68 -0.14 5.79
C TRP A 126 -4.04 -0.21 5.06
N PRO A 127 -5.11 0.48 5.52
CA PRO A 127 -6.40 0.48 4.84
C PRO A 127 -6.40 1.24 3.50
N LEU A 128 -5.39 2.07 3.26
CA LEU A 128 -5.21 2.84 2.02
C LEU A 128 -4.21 2.16 1.07
N LEU A 129 -3.67 1.00 1.46
CA LEU A 129 -2.66 0.31 0.69
C LEU A 129 -3.29 -0.22 -0.61
N PRO A 130 -2.77 0.15 -1.79
CA PRO A 130 -3.28 -0.34 -3.06
C PRO A 130 -3.08 -1.86 -3.22
N ASP A 131 -3.90 -2.49 -4.05
CA ASP A 131 -3.83 -3.94 -4.29
C ASP A 131 -2.50 -4.42 -4.88
N ASP A 132 -1.77 -3.55 -5.56
CA ASP A 132 -0.48 -3.84 -6.17
C ASP A 132 0.73 -3.64 -5.23
N HIS A 133 0.50 -3.15 -4.00
CA HIS A 133 1.54 -2.97 -2.97
C HIS A 133 1.83 -4.26 -2.17
N ARG A 134 1.69 -5.42 -2.82
CA ARG A 134 1.84 -6.74 -2.21
C ARG A 134 3.30 -7.24 -2.30
N ALA A 135 3.50 -8.47 -1.83
CA ALA A 135 4.78 -9.16 -1.95
C ALA A 135 5.27 -9.15 -3.41
N GLY A 136 6.56 -8.83 -3.61
CA GLY A 136 7.16 -8.72 -4.95
C GLY A 136 7.15 -7.32 -5.56
N TRP A 137 6.74 -6.28 -4.81
CA TRP A 137 6.80 -4.87 -5.28
C TRP A 137 8.14 -4.51 -5.92
N GLN A 138 9.28 -4.93 -5.35
CA GLN A 138 10.61 -4.66 -5.92
C GLN A 138 10.75 -5.16 -7.37
N ALA A 139 10.10 -6.26 -7.73
CA ALA A 139 10.11 -6.79 -9.09
C ALA A 139 9.08 -6.13 -10.03
N ALA A 140 7.96 -5.65 -9.49
CA ALA A 140 6.82 -5.18 -10.30
C ALA A 140 6.69 -3.65 -10.39
N HIS A 141 7.25 -2.90 -9.44
CA HIS A 141 7.03 -1.46 -9.33
C HIS A 141 7.57 -0.68 -10.52
N ALA A 142 8.61 -1.15 -11.20
CA ALA A 142 9.14 -0.49 -12.39
C ALA A 142 8.10 -0.46 -13.51
N ALA A 143 7.52 -1.62 -13.86
CA ALA A 143 6.46 -1.71 -14.86
C ALA A 143 5.23 -0.89 -14.44
N ALA A 144 4.88 -0.96 -13.15
CA ALA A 144 3.73 -0.24 -12.61
C ALA A 144 3.93 1.29 -12.60
N SER A 145 5.15 1.77 -12.36
CA SER A 145 5.51 3.20 -12.39
C SER A 145 5.63 3.73 -13.82
N HIS A 146 6.05 2.89 -14.77
CA HIS A 146 6.07 3.26 -16.19
C HIS A 146 4.66 3.38 -16.79
N GLY A 147 3.72 2.56 -16.32
CA GLY A 147 2.32 2.63 -16.78
C GLY A 147 1.56 3.82 -16.20
N ASP A 148 1.73 4.07 -14.90
CA ASP A 148 1.10 5.19 -14.19
C ASP A 148 1.95 5.52 -12.95
N GLY A 149 2.92 6.42 -13.12
CA GLY A 149 3.82 6.85 -12.05
C GLY A 149 3.21 7.93 -11.17
N ASP A 150 2.25 8.70 -11.69
CA ASP A 150 1.63 9.82 -10.98
C ASP A 150 0.78 9.32 -9.80
N ARG A 151 0.09 8.19 -9.95
CA ARG A 151 -0.65 7.55 -8.83
C ARG A 151 0.24 7.22 -7.62
N CYS A 152 1.54 7.00 -7.84
CA CYS A 152 2.47 6.71 -6.75
C CYS A 152 2.71 7.97 -5.91
N GLN A 153 2.64 9.15 -6.54
CA GLN A 153 2.85 10.44 -5.91
C GLN A 153 1.69 10.87 -4.98
N ASP A 154 0.57 10.14 -5.02
CA ASP A 154 -0.55 10.33 -4.08
C ASP A 154 -0.16 9.96 -2.65
N CYS A 155 0.81 9.04 -2.49
CA CYS A 155 1.26 8.53 -1.19
C CYS A 155 2.78 8.70 -0.95
N HIS A 156 3.59 8.63 -2.01
CA HIS A 156 5.04 8.79 -1.97
C HIS A 156 5.44 10.14 -2.57
N HIS A 157 6.60 10.69 -2.20
CA HIS A 157 7.16 11.84 -2.90
C HIS A 157 8.34 11.44 -3.81
N GLN A 158 8.69 12.33 -4.73
CA GLN A 158 9.81 12.13 -5.66
C GLN A 158 11.13 11.80 -4.96
N GLN A 159 11.32 12.29 -3.73
CA GLN A 159 12.55 12.06 -2.96
C GLN A 159 12.72 10.59 -2.57
N GLU A 160 11.64 9.86 -2.34
CA GLU A 160 11.66 8.44 -2.01
C GLU A 160 12.09 7.61 -3.22
N CYS A 161 11.65 8.00 -4.42
CA CYS A 161 12.13 7.41 -5.67
C CYS A 161 13.64 7.65 -5.81
N LEU A 162 14.07 8.91 -5.65
CA LEU A 162 15.48 9.29 -5.77
C LEU A 162 16.35 8.60 -4.73
N ASP A 163 15.91 8.51 -3.48
CA ASP A 163 16.68 7.89 -2.40
C ASP A 163 16.92 6.40 -2.67
N CYS A 164 15.86 5.66 -3.03
CA CYS A 164 15.99 4.25 -3.37
C CYS A 164 16.86 4.04 -4.62
N HIS A 165 16.62 4.82 -5.68
CA HIS A 165 17.38 4.69 -6.94
C HIS A 165 18.82 5.18 -6.84
N ALA A 166 19.12 6.18 -5.99
CA ALA A 166 20.48 6.63 -5.71
C ALA A 166 21.24 5.63 -4.85
N ARG A 167 20.54 4.99 -3.90
CA ARG A 167 21.13 3.94 -3.07
C ARG A 167 21.13 2.57 -3.73
N ARG A 168 20.51 2.40 -4.89
CA ARG A 168 20.43 1.10 -5.58
C ARG A 168 21.80 0.43 -5.74
N ASP A 169 22.82 1.24 -6.03
CA ASP A 169 24.22 0.83 -6.14
C ASP A 169 24.99 0.89 -4.81
N THR A 170 24.39 1.47 -3.75
CA THR A 170 24.95 1.61 -2.40
C THR A 170 24.16 0.85 -1.33
N ILE A 171 23.21 -0.02 -1.70
CA ILE A 171 22.56 -0.95 -0.78
C ILE A 171 23.68 -1.88 -0.34
N ASP A 172 24.32 -1.47 0.75
CA ASP A 172 25.24 -2.23 1.55
C ASP A 172 24.41 -3.29 2.30
N THR A 173 23.73 -4.18 1.56
CA THR A 173 23.60 -5.53 2.08
C THR A 173 25.03 -6.01 2.20
N ARG A 174 25.50 -6.08 3.44
CA ARG A 174 26.80 -6.58 3.85
C ARG A 174 27.11 -7.88 3.13
N VAL A 175 27.69 -7.72 1.94
CA VAL A 175 28.13 -8.71 0.96
C VAL A 175 27.10 -9.79 0.64
N HIS A 176 26.99 -10.17 -0.64
CA HIS A 176 26.44 -11.46 -1.01
C HIS A 176 26.94 -12.58 -0.05
N GLU A 177 26.18 -13.67 0.12
CA GLU A 177 26.54 -14.73 1.07
C GLU A 177 28.03 -15.13 1.00
N ARG A 178 28.60 -15.59 2.12
CA ARG A 178 29.97 -16.14 2.19
C ARG A 178 30.07 -17.35 1.24
N GLY A 179 30.31 -17.10 -0.03
CA GLY A 179 30.01 -18.06 -1.09
C GLY A 179 29.80 -17.43 -2.47
N PHE A 180 29.50 -16.13 -2.55
CA PHE A 180 29.16 -15.45 -3.80
C PHE A 180 30.12 -15.72 -4.94
N ARG A 181 31.43 -15.59 -4.72
CA ARG A 181 32.43 -15.87 -5.77
C ARG A 181 32.33 -17.28 -6.36
N PHE A 182 31.83 -18.25 -5.59
CA PHE A 182 31.65 -19.64 -6.03
C PHE A 182 30.32 -19.87 -6.75
N PHE A 183 29.23 -19.23 -6.32
CA PHE A 183 27.89 -19.53 -6.83
C PHE A 183 27.30 -18.47 -7.77
N HIS A 184 27.82 -17.24 -7.76
CA HIS A 184 27.27 -16.15 -8.57
C HIS A 184 27.41 -16.39 -10.06
N SER A 185 28.35 -17.23 -10.51
CA SER A 185 28.44 -17.63 -11.92
C SER A 185 27.21 -18.43 -12.35
N ILE A 186 26.73 -19.33 -11.49
CA ILE A 186 25.51 -20.12 -11.72
C ILE A 186 24.28 -19.22 -11.63
N GLU A 187 24.22 -18.34 -10.63
CA GLU A 187 23.13 -17.39 -10.45
C GLU A 187 23.03 -16.37 -11.60
N ALA A 188 24.16 -15.79 -12.02
CA ALA A 188 24.23 -14.85 -13.13
C ALA A 188 23.98 -15.53 -14.48
N TRP A 189 24.34 -16.80 -14.62
CA TRP A 189 23.96 -17.59 -15.79
C TRP A 189 22.46 -17.89 -15.82
N ALA A 190 21.88 -18.26 -14.67
CA ALA A 190 20.46 -18.60 -14.56
C ALA A 190 19.56 -17.38 -14.76
N ASN A 191 19.89 -16.23 -14.17
CA ASN A 191 19.11 -15.01 -14.29
C ASN A 191 19.97 -13.75 -14.02
N PRO A 192 20.67 -13.21 -15.04
CA PRO A 192 21.47 -11.99 -14.85
C PRO A 192 20.62 -10.76 -14.53
N VAL A 193 19.32 -10.78 -14.88
CA VAL A 193 18.38 -9.67 -14.64
C VAL A 193 18.15 -9.44 -13.14
N GLN A 194 18.26 -10.48 -12.32
CA GLN A 194 18.12 -10.34 -10.87
C GLN A 194 19.22 -9.45 -10.28
N CYS A 195 20.43 -9.51 -10.83
CA CYS A 195 21.56 -8.69 -10.41
C CYS A 195 21.41 -7.28 -10.98
N SER A 196 20.99 -7.16 -12.25
CA SER A 196 20.77 -5.87 -12.88
C SER A 196 19.57 -5.10 -12.36
N SER A 197 18.76 -5.75 -11.50
CA SER A 197 17.66 -5.11 -10.75
C SER A 197 18.17 -4.16 -9.66
N CYS A 198 19.42 -4.34 -9.21
CA CYS A 198 20.09 -3.45 -8.28
C CYS A 198 21.40 -2.89 -8.85
N HIS A 199 22.26 -3.73 -9.41
CA HIS A 199 23.56 -3.34 -9.93
C HIS A 199 23.51 -2.87 -11.38
N ARG A 200 24.33 -1.88 -11.72
CA ARG A 200 24.56 -1.51 -13.12
C ARG A 200 25.53 -2.46 -13.82
N ALA A 201 25.45 -2.54 -15.14
CA ALA A 201 26.33 -3.41 -15.94
C ALA A 201 27.83 -3.07 -15.79
N ASP A 202 28.17 -1.80 -15.54
CA ASP A 202 29.55 -1.38 -15.33
C ASP A 202 30.15 -1.91 -14.02
N PHE A 203 29.33 -2.20 -13.00
CA PHE A 203 29.78 -2.85 -11.78
C PHE A 203 30.33 -4.26 -12.07
N CYS A 204 29.61 -5.03 -12.91
CA CYS A 204 30.04 -6.37 -13.32
C CYS A 204 31.41 -6.31 -14.03
N ILE A 205 31.55 -5.37 -14.97
CA ILE A 205 32.78 -5.17 -15.75
C ILE A 205 33.94 -4.79 -14.84
N GLN A 206 33.75 -3.84 -13.93
CA GLN A 206 34.81 -3.38 -13.03
C GLN A 206 35.26 -4.49 -12.09
N CYS A 207 34.33 -5.23 -11.48
CA CYS A 207 34.66 -6.33 -10.57
C CYS A 207 35.41 -7.47 -11.30
N HIS A 208 34.94 -7.85 -12.49
CA HIS A 208 35.58 -8.89 -13.30
C HIS A 208 36.95 -8.46 -13.83
N ARG A 209 37.12 -7.18 -14.17
CA ARG A 209 38.42 -6.60 -14.54
C ARG A 209 39.40 -6.61 -13.37
N LEU A 210 38.98 -6.16 -12.19
CA LEU A 210 39.81 -6.17 -10.97
C LEU A 210 40.17 -7.58 -10.52
N SER A 211 39.29 -8.55 -10.75
CA SER A 211 39.47 -9.94 -10.35
C SER A 211 40.12 -10.82 -11.42
N GLY A 212 40.46 -10.26 -12.60
CA GLY A 212 41.09 -10.99 -13.70
C GLY A 212 40.20 -12.03 -14.39
N VAL A 213 38.88 -11.98 -14.16
CA VAL A 213 37.87 -12.90 -14.74
C VAL A 213 36.98 -12.21 -15.80
N GLY A 214 37.35 -11.01 -16.23
CA GLY A 214 36.74 -10.30 -17.35
C GLY A 214 37.51 -10.60 -18.63
N GLY A 215 36.97 -11.47 -19.48
CA GLY A 215 37.54 -11.75 -20.79
C GLY A 215 37.64 -10.47 -21.62
N ALA A 216 38.78 -10.33 -22.30
CA ALA A 216 38.92 -9.43 -23.44
C ALA A 216 37.83 -9.78 -24.46
N GLY A 217 37.09 -8.76 -24.90
CA GLY A 217 36.49 -8.80 -26.23
C GLY A 217 37.58 -8.72 -27.28
#